data_AF-A0A947TMB0-F1
#
_entry.id   AF-A0A947TMB0-F1
#
_cell.length_a   1.000
_cell.length_b   1.000
_cell.length_c   1.000
_cell.angle_alpha   90.00
_cell.angle_beta   90.00
_cell.angle_gamma   90.00
#
_symmetry.space_group_name_H-M   'P 1'
#
loop_
_entity.id
_entity.type
_entity.pdbx_description
1 polymer ?
#
loop_
_entity_poly.entity_id
_entity_poly.type
_entity_poly.pdbx_seq_one_letter_code
_entity_poly.pdbx_strand_id
1 'polypeptide(L)' 'MSGDDQLIGGGDDILVGGEGNDTYRFGRDFGHDVAIEQASLANQGNRVVFNADVAPGDVIVRKTGYDLTLVI' A
#
# COMPACT_ATOMS: atom_id res chain seq x y z
N MET A 1 6.51 -0.28 14.98
CA MET A 1 7.76 -0.21 14.21
C MET A 1 7.95 1.27 13.87
N SER A 2 9.19 1.76 13.86
CA SER A 2 9.50 3.18 13.66
C SER A 2 10.63 3.27 12.64
N GLY A 3 10.49 4.18 11.67
CA GLY A 3 11.40 4.33 10.54
C GLY A 3 10.65 4.40 9.22
N ASP A 4 11.33 4.83 8.16
CA ASP A 4 10.79 4.83 6.80
C ASP A 4 10.95 3.41 6.22
N ASP A 5 9.85 2.66 6.12
CA ASP A 5 9.87 1.25 5.78
C ASP A 5 9.51 0.97 4.30
N GLN A 6 10.04 -0.14 3.77
CA GLN A 6 9.64 -0.69 2.47
C GLN A 6 8.91 -2.00 2.70
N LEU A 7 7.59 -2.00 2.51
CA LEU A 7 6.74 -3.15 2.71
C LEU A 7 6.35 -3.73 1.35
N ILE A 8 6.75 -4.98 1.10
CA ILE A 8 6.47 -5.71 -0.13
C ILE A 8 5.54 -6.86 0.23
N GLY A 9 4.36 -6.91 -0.37
CA GLY A 9 3.44 -8.04 -0.22
C GLY A 9 3.86 -9.27 -1.04
N GLY A 10 2.98 -10.25 -1.09
CA GLY A 10 3.12 -11.49 -1.84
C GLY A 10 2.21 -12.60 -1.31
N GLY A 11 0.96 -12.63 -1.76
CA GLY A 11 -0.03 -13.62 -1.33
C GLY A 11 -1.25 -12.91 -0.75
N ASP A 12 -1.72 -13.30 0.44
CA ASP A 12 -2.77 -12.53 1.11
C ASP A 12 -2.18 -11.99 2.41
N ASP A 13 -1.55 -10.81 2.35
CA ASP A 13 -0.76 -10.24 3.47
C ASP A 13 -1.45 -9.09 4.20
N ILE A 14 -1.01 -8.87 5.45
CA ILE A 14 -1.30 -7.64 6.20
C ILE A 14 0.01 -6.87 6.37
N LEU A 15 0.11 -5.70 5.74
CA LEU A 15 1.29 -4.84 5.76
C LEU A 15 1.06 -3.68 6.73
N VAL A 16 1.83 -3.60 7.82
CA VAL A 16 1.70 -2.57 8.86
C VAL A 16 2.91 -1.64 8.83
N GLY A 17 2.72 -0.38 8.42
CA GLY A 17 3.82 0.60 8.27
C GLY A 17 4.30 1.11 9.63
N GLY A 18 3.41 1.73 10.39
CA GLY A 18 3.73 2.25 11.71
C GLY A 18 4.09 3.73 11.63
N GLU A 19 5.20 4.13 12.25
CA GLU A 19 5.67 5.53 12.21
C GLU A 19 6.77 5.70 11.17
N GLY A 20 6.54 6.50 10.14
CA GLY A 20 7.57 6.90 9.19
C GLY A 20 6.95 7.36 7.88
N ASN A 21 7.78 7.50 6.85
CA ASN A 21 7.35 7.60 5.45
C ASN A 21 7.46 6.23 4.79
N ASP A 22 6.39 5.46 4.84
CA ASP A 22 6.40 4.07 4.42
C ASP A 22 6.06 3.92 2.93
N THR A 23 6.64 2.91 2.29
CA THR A 23 6.35 2.57 0.89
C THR A 23 5.80 1.15 0.80
N TYR A 24 4.59 1.02 0.26
CA TYR A 24 3.89 -0.23 0.04
C TYR A 24 4.00 -0.61 -1.43
N ARG A 25 4.56 -1.79 -1.71
CA ARG A 25 4.77 -2.30 -3.06
C ARG A 25 3.77 -3.40 -3.40
N PHE A 26 3.03 -3.22 -4.49
CA PHE A 26 2.10 -4.21 -5.04
C PHE A 26 2.43 -4.57 -6.49
N GLY A 27 2.00 -5.74 -6.93
CA GLY A 27 2.20 -6.23 -8.29
C GLY A 27 1.15 -7.25 -8.68
N ARG A 28 1.20 -7.70 -9.94
CA ARG A 28 0.38 -8.82 -10.39
C ARG A 28 0.75 -10.08 -9.60
N ASP A 29 -0.23 -10.95 -9.37
CA ASP A 29 -0.08 -12.19 -8.60
C ASP A 29 0.33 -12.03 -7.13
N PHE A 30 0.22 -10.80 -6.58
CA PHE A 30 0.48 -10.52 -5.17
C PHE A 30 -0.73 -10.84 -4.27
N GLY A 31 -1.82 -11.38 -4.81
CA GLY A 31 -3.07 -11.74 -4.10
C GLY A 31 -3.81 -10.55 -3.48
N HIS A 32 -4.47 -10.74 -2.33
CA HIS A 32 -5.32 -9.74 -1.67
C HIS A 32 -4.69 -9.23 -0.38
N ASP A 33 -3.92 -8.15 -0.52
CA ASP A 33 -3.24 -7.51 0.61
C ASP A 33 -4.07 -6.43 1.31
N VAL A 34 -3.80 -6.23 2.60
CA VAL A 34 -4.33 -5.11 3.40
C VAL A 34 -3.16 -4.30 3.96
N ALA A 35 -3.03 -3.05 3.52
CA ALA A 35 -2.10 -2.09 4.11
C ALA A 35 -2.78 -1.32 5.24
N ILE A 36 -2.15 -1.32 6.42
CA ILE A 36 -2.60 -0.60 7.62
C ILE A 36 -1.55 0.43 7.99
N GLU A 37 -2.04 1.66 8.13
CA GLU A 37 -1.24 2.80 8.54
C GLU A 37 -1.62 3.25 9.94
N GLN A 38 -0.63 3.69 10.71
CA GLN A 38 -0.91 4.28 12.01
C GLN A 38 -1.34 5.75 11.79
N ALA A 39 -2.42 6.17 12.47
CA ALA A 39 -3.03 7.47 12.25
C ALA A 39 -1.98 8.60 12.26
N SER A 40 -1.94 9.34 11.16
CA SER A 40 -0.78 10.15 10.78
C SER A 40 -0.36 11.12 11.88
N LEU A 41 0.93 11.13 12.19
CA LEU A 41 1.55 12.38 12.61
C LEU A 41 1.55 13.31 11.39
N ALA A 42 1.31 14.61 11.60
CA ALA A 42 1.27 15.56 10.48
C ALA A 42 2.54 15.45 9.62
N ASN A 43 2.38 15.44 8.28
CA ASN A 43 3.44 15.41 7.25
C ASN A 43 4.10 14.06 6.93
N GLN A 44 3.44 12.92 7.12
CA GLN A 44 3.91 11.64 6.57
C GLN A 44 3.57 11.51 5.08
N GLY A 45 4.58 11.22 4.26
CA GLY A 45 4.54 11.13 2.81
C GLY A 45 4.55 9.68 2.31
N ASN A 46 3.67 8.85 2.87
CA ASN A 46 3.58 7.42 2.56
C ASN A 46 3.20 7.20 1.09
N ARG A 47 3.69 6.10 0.50
CA ARG A 47 3.59 5.83 -0.93
C ARG A 47 3.06 4.45 -1.20
N VAL A 48 2.19 4.36 -2.20
CA VAL A 48 1.85 3.11 -2.87
C VAL A 48 2.61 3.06 -4.20
N VAL A 49 3.37 1.99 -4.43
CA VAL A 49 4.20 1.80 -5.63
C VAL A 49 3.81 0.48 -6.28
N PHE A 50 3.51 0.52 -7.57
CA PHE A 50 3.27 -0.70 -8.34
C PHE A 50 4.55 -1.18 -9.05
N ASN A 51 4.63 -2.48 -9.31
CA ASN A 51 5.68 -3.05 -10.16
C ASN A 51 5.60 -2.51 -11.59
N ALA A 52 6.71 -2.59 -12.32
CA ALA A 52 6.87 -1.96 -13.63
C ALA A 52 5.91 -2.49 -14.71
N ASP A 53 5.33 -3.67 -14.49
CA ASP A 53 4.36 -4.35 -15.37
C ASP A 53 2.90 -3.94 -15.11
N VAL A 54 2.65 -3.07 -14.12
CA VAL A 54 1.34 -2.49 -13.85
C VAL A 54 1.33 -1.05 -14.37
N ALA A 55 0.59 -0.82 -15.46
CA ALA A 55 0.41 0.52 -15.98
C ALA A 55 -0.62 1.30 -15.14
N PRO A 56 -0.57 2.64 -15.11
CA PRO A 56 -1.59 3.44 -14.40
C PRO A 56 -3.03 3.15 -14.84
N GLY A 57 -3.23 2.77 -16.12
CA GLY A 57 -4.54 2.40 -16.65
C GLY A 57 -5.06 1.04 -16.19
N ASP A 58 -4.20 0.20 -15.60
CA ASP A 58 -4.57 -1.09 -15.04
C ASP A 58 -5.18 -0.91 -13.63
N VAL A 59 -4.89 0.21 -12.96
CA VAL A 59 -5.29 0.45 -11.58
C VAL A 59 -6.68 1.08 -11.51
N ILE A 60 -7.64 0.35 -10.96
CA ILE A 60 -8.95 0.87 -10.58
C ILE A 60 -8.91 1.24 -9.10
N VAL A 61 -9.20 2.51 -8.81
CA VAL A 61 -9.27 3.03 -7.44
C VAL A 61 -10.72 3.21 -7.03
N ARG A 62 -11.10 2.62 -5.88
CA ARG A 62 -12.45 2.71 -5.33
C ARG A 62 -12.40 3.08 -3.86
N LYS A 63 -13.23 4.04 -3.45
CA LYS A 63 -13.43 4.35 -2.03
C LYS A 63 -14.66 3.59 -1.52
N THR A 64 -14.49 2.79 -0.48
CA THR A 64 -15.56 2.01 0.14
C THR A 64 -15.56 2.26 1.63
N GLY A 65 -16.53 3.02 2.15
CA GLY A 65 -16.53 3.42 3.56
C GLY A 65 -15.29 4.24 3.89
N TYR A 66 -14.47 3.75 4.83
CA TYR A 66 -13.19 4.35 5.22
C TYR A 66 -11.98 3.82 4.45
N ASP A 67 -12.19 2.81 3.60
CA ASP A 67 -11.11 2.12 2.90
C ASP A 67 -10.95 2.64 1.47
N LEU A 68 -9.71 2.59 0.99
CA LEU A 68 -9.37 2.72 -0.42
C LEU A 68 -9.00 1.32 -0.93
N THR A 69 -9.74 0.82 -1.91
CA THR A 69 -9.44 -0.44 -2.59
C THR A 69 -8.80 -0.14 -3.94
N LEU A 70 -7.66 -0.76 -4.20
CA LEU A 70 -6.94 -0.71 -5.46
C LEU A 70 -7.03 -2.10 -6.11
N VAL A 71 -7.41 -2.15 -7.39
CA VAL A 71 -7.53 -3.39 -8.16
C VAL A 71 -6.71 -3.23 -9.44
N ILE A 72 -5.90 -4.24 -9.77
CA ILE A 72 -4.92 -4.27 -10.88
C ILE A 72 -5.07 -5.52 -11.76
#